data_AF-A0A9P5S7P5-F1
#
_entry.id   AF-A0A9P5S7P5-F1
#
_cell.length_a   1.000
_cell.length_b   1.000
_cell.length_c   1.000
_cell.angle_alpha   90.00
_cell.angle_beta   90.00
_cell.angle_gamma   90.00
#
_symmetry.space_group_name_H-M   'P 1'
#
loop_
_entity.id
_entity.type
_entity.pdbx_description
1 polymer ?
#
loop_
_entity_poly.entity_id
_entity_poly.type
_entity_poly.pdbx_seq_one_letter_code
_entity_poly.pdbx_strand_id
1 'polypeptide(L)' 'KADIDLKKRAGELTNEELERLVTIMQNPTQYKVPQWFLNRQKNFVDGKYTQLLAN' A
#
# COMPACT_ATOMS: atom_id res chain seq x y z
N LYS A 1 -6.24 1.59 -7.35
CA LYS A 1 -5.44 1.08 -8.49
C LYS A 1 -5.30 -0.43 -8.54
N ALA A 2 -5.79 -1.18 -7.56
CA ALA A 2 -5.74 -2.65 -7.60
C ALA A 2 -6.82 -3.28 -8.50
N ASP A 3 -7.68 -2.47 -9.14
CA ASP A 3 -8.82 -2.91 -9.95
C ASP A 3 -9.70 -3.99 -9.30
N ILE A 4 -9.92 -3.83 -7.99
CA ILE A 4 -10.78 -4.68 -7.18
C ILE A 4 -12.14 -3.99 -7.04
N ASP A 5 -13.21 -4.77 -7.14
CA ASP A 5 -14.56 -4.30 -6.85
C ASP A 5 -14.73 -4.08 -5.34
N LEU A 6 -14.94 -2.82 -4.96
CA LEU A 6 -15.14 -2.38 -3.58
C LEU A 6 -16.45 -2.91 -2.95
N LYS A 7 -17.37 -3.45 -3.75
CA LYS A 7 -18.61 -4.05 -3.25
C LYS A 7 -18.47 -5.52 -2.83
N LYS A 8 -17.39 -6.19 -3.24
CA LYS A 8 -17.09 -7.57 -2.83
C LYS A 8 -16.67 -7.61 -1.36
N ARG A 9 -17.04 -8.68 -0.65
CA ARG A 9 -16.61 -8.87 0.74
C ARG A 9 -15.16 -9.34 0.81
N ALA A 10 -14.50 -9.03 1.93
CA ALA A 10 -13.10 -9.39 2.15
C ALA A 10 -12.77 -10.89 1.95
N GLY A 11 -13.74 -11.78 2.15
CA GLY A 11 -13.60 -13.23 1.93
C GLY A 11 -13.87 -13.71 0.51
N GLU A 12 -14.33 -12.83 -0.39
CA GLU A 12 -14.60 -13.15 -1.80
C GLU A 12 -13.43 -12.74 -2.72
N LEU A 13 -12.38 -12.15 -2.15
CA LEU A 13 -11.18 -11.81 -2.90
C LEU A 13 -10.39 -13.06 -3.24
N THR A 14 -9.86 -13.11 -4.46
CA THR A 14 -8.94 -14.16 -4.87
C THR A 14 -7.54 -13.91 -4.28
N ASN A 15 -6.73 -14.96 -4.18
CA ASN A 15 -5.36 -14.84 -3.70
C ASN A 15 -4.53 -13.86 -4.57
N GLU A 16 -4.78 -13.82 -5.88
CA GLU A 16 -4.10 -12.89 -6.79
C GLU A 16 -4.45 -11.42 -6.50
N GLU A 17 -5.73 -11.12 -6.21
CA GLU A 17 -6.16 -9.77 -5.83
C GLU A 17 -5.53 -9.36 -4.49
N LEU A 18 -5.43 -10.29 -3.53
CA LEU A 18 -4.77 -10.06 -2.25
C LEU A 18 -3.28 -9.74 -2.42
N GLU A 19 -2.55 -10.51 -3.20
CA GLU A 19 -1.11 -10.27 -3.46
C GLU A 19 -0.88 -8.91 -4.13
N ARG A 20 -1.73 -8.53 -5.09
CA ARG A 20 -1.67 -7.19 -5.70
C ARG A 20 -1.91 -6.08 -4.67
N LEU A 21 -2.83 -6.30 -3.72
CA LEU A 21 -3.09 -5.35 -2.65
C LEU A 21 -1.87 -5.20 -1.72
N VAL A 22 -1.26 -6.33 -1.32
CA VAL A 22 -0.06 -6.35 -0.48
C VAL A 22 1.11 -5.66 -1.16
N THR A 23 1.33 -5.90 -2.45
CA THR A 23 2.43 -5.26 -3.20
C THR A 23 2.24 -3.74 -3.32
N ILE A 24 1.01 -3.26 -3.51
CA ILE A 24 0.69 -1.82 -3.49
C ILE A 24 0.93 -1.23 -2.11
N MET A 25 0.55 -1.94 -1.05
CA MET A 25 0.77 -1.50 0.33
C MET A 25 2.26 -1.41 0.67
N GLN A 26 3.08 -2.36 0.21
CA GLN A 26 4.53 -2.38 0.41
C GLN A 26 5.26 -1.26 -0.35
N ASN A 27 4.81 -0.93 -1.57
CA ASN A 27 5.48 0.05 -2.44
C ASN A 27 4.54 1.17 -2.92
N PRO A 28 3.94 1.96 -2.03
CA PRO A 28 2.86 2.90 -2.39
C PRO A 28 3.31 4.02 -3.33
N THR A 29 4.57 4.45 -3.25
CA THR A 29 5.15 5.51 -4.10
C THR A 29 5.16 5.14 -5.59
N GLN A 30 5.28 3.85 -5.92
CA GLN A 30 5.30 3.37 -7.31
C GLN A 30 3.90 3.37 -7.95
N TYR A 31 2.85 3.33 -7.14
CA TYR A 31 1.47 3.25 -7.60
C TYR A 31 0.75 4.60 -7.68
N LYS A 32 1.50 5.72 -7.68
CA LYS A 32 0.99 7.11 -7.67
C LYS A 32 0.26 7.50 -6.37
N VAL A 33 0.59 6.87 -5.24
CA VAL A 33 0.12 7.34 -3.93
C VAL A 33 0.96 8.55 -3.52
N PRO A 34 0.34 9.69 -3.14
CA PRO A 34 1.08 10.88 -2.74
C PRO A 34 1.91 10.66 -1.48
N GLN A 35 3.04 11.34 -1.40
CA GLN A 35 4.00 11.21 -0.30
C GLN A 35 3.45 11.68 1.06
N TRP A 36 2.51 12.64 1.04
CA TRP A 36 1.79 13.12 2.23
C TRP A 36 0.82 12.07 2.81
N PHE A 37 0.52 11.00 2.08
CA PHE A 37 -0.33 9.91 2.54
C PHE A 37 0.45 8.80 3.24
N LEU A 38 1.79 8.89 3.27
CA LEU A 38 2.63 7.87 3.90
C LEU A 38 2.71 8.10 5.42
N ASN A 39 2.69 7.01 6.17
CA ASN A 39 2.71 7.04 7.63
C ASN A 39 4.07 7.52 8.21
N ARG A 40 5.20 7.24 7.54
CA ARG A 40 6.52 7.76 7.92
C ARG A 40 7.03 8.74 6.87
N GLN A 41 6.96 10.02 7.19
CA GLN A 41 7.41 11.10 6.30
C GLN A 41 8.75 11.64 6.78
N LYS A 42 9.69 11.85 5.84
CA LYS A 42 11.00 12.45 6.10
C LYS A 42 11.70 11.84 7.33
N ASN A 43 12.02 10.54 7.25
CA ASN A 43 12.73 9.88 8.34
C ASN A 43 14.01 10.64 8.71
N PHE A 44 14.28 10.88 10.00
CA PHE A 44 15.43 11.68 10.44
C PHE A 44 16.78 11.02 10.14
N VAL A 45 16.80 9.68 10.05
CA VAL A 45 18.02 8.91 9.76
C VAL A 45 18.29 8.87 8.25
N ASP A 46 17.28 8.49 7.45
CA ASP A 46 17.48 8.16 6.04
C ASP A 46 16.92 9.20 5.06
N GLY A 47 16.18 10.19 5.55
CA GLY A 47 15.45 11.19 4.73
C GLY A 47 14.31 10.63 3.87
N LYS A 48 14.11 9.31 3.88
CA LYS A 48 13.12 8.61 3.05
C LYS A 48 11.71 8.73 3.63
N TYR A 49 10.74 8.60 2.73
CA TYR A 49 9.33 8.50 3.08
C TYR A 49 8.89 7.07 2.80
N THR A 50 8.32 6.42 3.81
CA THR A 50 7.99 4.99 3.77
C THR A 50 6.63 4.74 4.41
N GLN A 51 6.01 3.63 3.98
CA GLN A 51 4.84 3.09 4.64
C GLN A 51 5.30 1.96 5.55
N LEU A 52 5.10 2.11 6.86
CA LEU A 52 5.36 1.06 7.85
C LEU A 52 4.12 0.15 7.93
N LEU A 53 4.31 -1.15 7.68
CA LEU A 53 3.23 -2.14 7.57
C LEU A 53 3.32 -3.26 8.61
N ALA A 54 4.50 -3.45 9.21
CA ALA A 54 4.79 -4.53 10.15
C ALA A 54 5.55 -4.00 11.37
N ASN A 55 5.41 -4.71 12.49
CA ASN A 55 6.16 -4.53 13.74
C ASN A 55 7.31 -5.54 13.78
#